data_AF-A0A097IJG3-F1
#
_entry.id   AF-A0A097IJG3-F1
#
_cell.length_a   1.000
_cell.length_b   1.000
_cell.length_c   1.000
_cell.angle_alpha   90.00
_cell.angle_beta   90.00
_cell.angle_gamma   90.00
#
_symmetry.space_group_name_H-M   'P 1'
#
loop_
_entity.id
_entity.type
_entity.pdbx_description
1 polymer ?
#
loop_
_entity_poly.entity_id
_entity_poly.type
_entity_poly.pdbx_seq_one_letter_code
_entity_poly.pdbx_strand_id
1 'polypeptide(L)'
;MSTIRAVALFLPLPLVLAACGTAEFENEEDKGRAWDVYQCSVYRNLDAGAEADAIEADIADGTVPAEPAQEWVDNLRRAVSDLGEAQVRHVMPMEDVGDLKNMCTGWLWEYRKSDPEYLVGYESFTLEDARDAGVLREGPFG
;
A
#
# COMPACT_ATOMS: atom_id res chain seq x y z
N MET A 1 53.48 -32.64 39.49
CA MET A 1 53.17 -32.06 38.17
C MET A 1 51.94 -32.78 37.64
N SER A 2 50.77 -32.15 37.72
CA SER A 2 49.54 -32.64 37.08
C SER A 2 48.77 -31.43 36.56
N THR A 3 48.88 -31.19 35.27
CA THR A 3 48.15 -30.16 34.53
C THR A 3 46.86 -30.80 34.01
N ILE A 4 45.72 -30.46 34.61
CA ILE A 4 44.40 -30.81 34.08
C ILE A 4 44.02 -29.69 33.10
N ARG A 5 44.06 -29.99 31.80
CA ARG A 5 43.48 -29.15 30.76
C ARG A 5 41.97 -29.39 30.75
N ALA A 6 41.19 -28.42 31.21
CA ALA A 6 39.74 -28.42 31.02
C ALA A 6 39.45 -28.12 29.54
N VAL A 7 38.87 -29.10 28.85
CA VAL A 7 38.34 -28.96 27.49
C VAL A 7 37.03 -28.18 27.61
N ALA A 8 36.98 -26.98 27.07
CA ALA A 8 35.75 -26.21 26.93
C ALA A 8 34.84 -26.92 25.90
N LEU A 9 33.77 -27.54 26.39
CA LEU A 9 32.68 -28.05 25.56
C LEU A 9 31.91 -26.86 24.98
N PHE A 10 32.18 -26.52 23.72
CA PHE A 10 31.27 -25.71 22.91
C PHE A 10 30.06 -26.58 22.56
N LEU A 11 28.97 -26.42 23.31
CA LEU A 11 27.66 -26.91 22.93
C LEU A 11 27.12 -26.03 21.79
N PRO A 12 26.79 -26.58 20.60
CA PRO A 12 26.02 -25.82 19.62
C PRO A 12 24.60 -25.64 20.17
N LEU A 13 24.25 -24.39 20.49
CA LEU A 13 22.86 -24.01 20.72
C LEU A 13 22.10 -24.26 19.40
N PRO A 14 21.04 -25.10 19.37
CA PRO A 14 20.12 -25.06 18.26
C PRO A 14 19.41 -23.71 18.32
N LEU A 15 19.83 -22.80 17.44
CA LEU A 15 19.05 -21.64 17.04
C LEU A 15 17.77 -22.17 16.37
N VAL A 16 16.80 -22.57 17.20
CA VAL A 16 15.42 -22.69 16.79
C VAL A 16 14.96 -21.24 16.61
N LEU A 17 15.28 -20.67 15.45
CA LEU A 17 14.51 -19.58 14.88
C LEU A 17 13.12 -20.18 14.69
N ALA A 18 12.26 -20.01 15.69
CA ALA A 18 10.84 -20.05 15.46
C ALA A 18 10.59 -18.99 14.39
N ALA A 19 10.49 -19.43 13.14
CA ALA A 19 9.77 -18.69 12.14
C ALA A 19 8.35 -18.60 12.70
N CYS A 20 8.06 -17.51 13.41
CA CYS A 20 6.72 -16.97 13.46
C CYS A 20 6.38 -16.70 11.99
N GLY A 21 5.86 -17.73 11.31
CA GLY A 21 5.41 -17.61 9.94
C GLY A 21 4.26 -16.64 9.97
N THR A 22 4.51 -15.41 9.56
CA THR A 22 3.47 -14.48 9.14
C THR A 22 2.58 -15.25 8.19
N ALA A 23 1.27 -15.27 8.42
CA ALA A 23 0.36 -15.94 7.52
C ALA A 23 0.59 -15.34 6.10
N GLU A 24 0.96 -16.20 5.16
CA GLU A 24 1.19 -15.81 3.77
C GLU A 24 -0.12 -15.97 2.99
N PHE A 25 -0.35 -15.11 2.00
CA PHE A 25 -1.49 -15.24 1.10
C PHE A 25 -1.46 -16.60 0.39
N GLU A 26 -2.62 -17.23 0.24
CA GLU A 26 -2.72 -18.54 -0.41
C GLU A 26 -2.36 -18.49 -1.91
N ASN A 27 -2.49 -17.32 -2.53
CA ASN A 27 -2.10 -17.07 -3.92
C ASN A 27 -1.80 -15.58 -4.17
N GLU A 28 -1.06 -15.31 -5.24
CA GLU A 28 -0.68 -13.95 -5.66
C GLU A 28 -1.86 -13.08 -6.11
N GLU A 29 -2.94 -13.68 -6.59
CA GLU A 29 -4.12 -12.92 -6.99
C GLU A 29 -4.80 -12.28 -5.77
N ASP A 30 -4.96 -13.04 -4.70
CA ASP A 30 -5.54 -12.59 -3.43
C ASP A 30 -4.65 -11.54 -2.77
N LYS A 31 -3.32 -11.73 -2.82
CA LYS A 31 -2.33 -10.74 -2.37
C LYS A 31 -2.45 -9.44 -3.17
N GLY A 32 -2.52 -9.53 -4.49
CA GLY A 32 -2.71 -8.39 -5.38
C GLY A 32 -3.99 -7.62 -5.08
N ARG A 33 -5.11 -8.33 -4.89
CA ARG A 33 -6.39 -7.70 -4.53
C ARG A 33 -6.34 -7.02 -3.16
N ALA A 34 -5.75 -7.66 -2.15
CA ALA A 34 -5.58 -7.06 -0.83
C ALA A 34 -4.64 -5.84 -0.86
N TRP A 35 -3.58 -5.90 -1.67
CA TRP A 35 -2.67 -4.79 -1.89
C TRP A 35 -3.37 -3.59 -2.54
N ASP A 36 -4.17 -3.81 -3.58
CA ASP A 36 -4.93 -2.73 -4.23
C ASP A 36 -5.87 -2.03 -3.23
N VAL A 37 -6.54 -2.80 -2.35
CA VAL A 37 -7.40 -2.22 -1.30
C VAL A 37 -6.56 -1.42 -0.30
N TYR A 38 -5.44 -1.98 0.15
CA TYR A 38 -4.51 -1.33 1.07
C TYR A 38 -4.00 0.00 0.48
N GLN A 39 -3.46 -0.03 -0.74
CA GLN A 39 -2.95 1.15 -1.42
C GLN A 39 -4.05 2.19 -1.67
N CYS A 40 -5.26 1.77 -2.05
CA CYS A 40 -6.39 2.69 -2.15
C CYS A 40 -6.69 3.38 -0.80
N SER A 41 -6.66 2.63 0.30
CA SER A 41 -6.89 3.17 1.65
C SER A 41 -5.83 4.17 2.09
N VAL A 42 -4.58 3.99 1.68
CA VAL A 42 -3.50 4.94 1.93
C VAL A 42 -3.69 6.17 1.04
N TYR A 43 -3.86 5.93 -0.26
CA TYR A 43 -3.89 6.97 -1.28
C TYR A 43 -5.04 7.97 -1.08
N ARG A 44 -6.23 7.49 -0.72
CA ARG A 44 -7.39 8.35 -0.45
C ARG A 44 -7.17 9.37 0.67
N ASN A 45 -6.20 9.13 1.56
CA ASN A 45 -5.91 10.00 2.71
C ASN A 45 -4.78 10.99 2.44
N LEU A 46 -4.15 10.93 1.26
CA LEU A 46 -3.15 11.93 0.87
C LEU A 46 -3.77 13.31 0.68
N ASP A 47 -2.93 14.33 0.85
CA ASP A 47 -3.29 15.73 0.62
C ASP A 47 -3.56 15.96 -0.87
N ALA A 48 -4.71 16.53 -1.19
CA ALA A 48 -5.12 16.77 -2.57
C ALA A 48 -4.27 17.86 -3.25
N GLY A 49 -3.74 18.82 -2.49
CA GLY A 49 -2.89 19.87 -3.02
C GLY A 49 -1.53 19.32 -3.44
N ALA A 50 -0.91 18.51 -2.59
CA ALA A 50 0.34 17.83 -2.89
C ALA A 50 0.20 16.86 -4.07
N GLU A 51 -0.92 16.14 -4.16
CA GLU A 51 -1.18 15.26 -5.30
C GLU A 51 -1.32 16.05 -6.61
N ALA A 52 -2.00 17.20 -6.58
CA ALA A 52 -2.09 18.07 -7.74
C ALA A 52 -0.72 18.62 -8.17
N ASP A 53 0.13 19.00 -7.21
CA ASP A 53 1.51 19.44 -7.48
C ASP A 53 2.34 18.34 -8.17
N ALA A 54 2.21 17.09 -7.72
CA ALA A 54 2.91 15.95 -8.31
C ALA A 54 2.48 15.71 -9.77
N ILE A 55 1.16 15.69 -10.04
CA ILE A 55 0.64 15.50 -11.40
C ILE A 55 1.06 16.67 -12.31
N GLU A 56 1.03 17.91 -11.84
CA GLU A 56 1.51 19.08 -12.60
C GLU A 56 3.00 18.96 -12.96
N ALA A 57 3.82 18.43 -12.06
CA ALA A 57 5.23 18.17 -12.32
C ALA A 57 5.41 17.09 -13.41
N ASP A 58 4.63 16.01 -13.35
CA ASP A 58 4.66 14.93 -14.34
C ASP A 58 4.09 15.35 -15.71
N ILE A 59 3.21 16.36 -15.74
CA ILE A 59 2.78 16.98 -17.00
C ILE A 59 3.92 17.83 -17.57
N ALA A 60 4.58 18.61 -16.72
CA ALA A 60 5.63 19.54 -17.12
C ALA A 60 6.90 18.83 -17.64
N ASP A 61 7.23 17.66 -17.07
CA ASP A 61 8.36 16.84 -17.51
C ASP A 61 8.04 15.92 -18.70
N GLY A 62 6.75 15.81 -19.05
CA GLY A 62 6.24 15.01 -20.17
C GLY A 62 6.05 13.53 -19.86
N THR A 63 6.11 13.11 -18.59
CA THR A 63 5.84 11.74 -18.13
C THR A 63 4.36 11.40 -18.31
N VAL A 64 3.47 12.37 -18.08
CA VAL A 64 2.03 12.23 -18.22
C VAL A 64 1.48 13.22 -19.26
N PRO A 65 0.62 12.80 -20.20
CA PRO A 65 -0.02 13.73 -21.12
C PRO A 65 -0.96 14.68 -20.36
N ALA A 66 -0.92 15.97 -20.72
CA ALA A 66 -1.74 17.00 -20.09
C ALA A 66 -3.24 16.68 -20.13
N GLU A 67 -3.76 16.05 -21.20
CA GLU A 67 -5.10 15.48 -21.21
C GLU A 67 -5.01 13.96 -21.10
N PRO A 68 -5.75 13.32 -20.16
CA PRO A 68 -6.78 13.88 -19.29
C PRO A 68 -6.28 14.40 -17.91
N ALA A 69 -4.98 14.41 -17.65
CA ALA A 69 -4.41 14.70 -16.32
C ALA A 69 -4.81 16.07 -15.74
N GLN A 70 -4.88 17.09 -16.59
CA GLN A 70 -5.23 18.46 -16.20
C GLN A 70 -6.64 18.56 -15.61
N GLU A 71 -7.59 17.74 -16.08
CA GLU A 71 -8.93 17.71 -15.49
C GLU A 71 -8.88 17.25 -14.02
N TRP A 72 -7.99 16.30 -13.69
CA TRP A 72 -7.81 15.81 -12.33
C TRP A 72 -7.08 16.81 -11.44
N VAL A 73 -6.06 17.49 -11.97
CA VAL A 73 -5.43 18.63 -11.30
C VAL A 73 -6.49 19.66 -10.93
N ASP A 74 -7.32 20.07 -11.88
CA ASP A 74 -8.36 21.08 -11.66
C ASP A 74 -9.38 20.62 -10.59
N ASN A 75 -9.74 19.34 -10.59
CA ASN A 75 -10.64 18.77 -9.59
C ASN A 75 -10.03 18.74 -8.19
N LEU A 76 -8.76 18.33 -8.06
CA LEU A 76 -8.02 18.32 -6.80
C LEU A 76 -7.87 19.74 -6.23
N ARG A 77 -7.45 20.70 -7.07
CA ARG A 77 -7.32 22.12 -6.69
C ARG A 77 -8.64 22.72 -6.27
N ARG A 78 -9.74 22.37 -6.96
CA ARG A 78 -11.09 22.80 -6.57
C ARG A 78 -11.48 22.26 -5.20
N ALA A 79 -11.21 20.99 -4.91
CA ALA A 79 -11.47 20.41 -3.59
C ALA A 79 -10.69 21.15 -2.48
N VAL A 80 -9.42 21.49 -2.71
CA VAL A 80 -8.62 22.29 -1.78
C VAL A 80 -9.23 23.69 -1.58
N SER A 81 -9.65 24.36 -2.66
CA SER A 81 -10.31 25.67 -2.56
C SER A 81 -11.61 25.61 -1.76
N ASP A 82 -12.40 24.56 -1.94
CA ASP A 82 -13.74 24.43 -1.33
C ASP A 82 -13.68 23.97 0.13
N LEU A 83 -12.72 23.11 0.47
CA LEU A 83 -12.65 22.41 1.76
C LEU A 83 -11.45 22.85 2.64
N GLY A 84 -10.48 23.57 2.08
CA GLY A 84 -9.21 23.86 2.74
C GLY A 84 -8.27 22.65 2.69
N GLU A 85 -8.08 21.98 3.82
CA GLU A 85 -7.23 20.77 3.96
C GLU A 85 -7.91 19.54 3.33
N ALA A 86 -8.09 19.57 2.01
CA ALA A 86 -8.75 18.51 1.26
C ALA A 86 -7.81 17.32 1.05
N GLN A 87 -8.37 16.12 1.21
CA GLN A 87 -7.73 14.86 0.85
C GLN A 87 -8.22 14.32 -0.49
N VAL A 88 -7.43 13.45 -1.12
CA VAL A 88 -7.74 12.77 -2.39
C VAL A 88 -9.11 12.09 -2.39
N ARG A 89 -9.56 11.53 -1.25
CA ARG A 89 -10.90 10.91 -1.10
C ARG A 89 -12.08 11.79 -1.47
N HIS A 90 -11.92 13.13 -1.48
CA HIS A 90 -13.01 14.04 -1.80
C HIS A 90 -13.26 14.16 -3.30
N VAL A 91 -12.31 13.71 -4.14
CA VAL A 91 -12.43 13.72 -5.61
C VAL A 91 -12.35 12.32 -6.21
N MET A 92 -11.68 11.38 -5.53
CA MET A 92 -11.46 10.02 -6.00
C MET A 92 -12.77 9.23 -6.12
N PRO A 93 -13.13 8.73 -7.31
CA PRO A 93 -14.21 7.78 -7.48
C PRO A 93 -13.93 6.50 -6.70
N MET A 94 -14.97 5.98 -6.03
CA MET A 94 -14.90 4.71 -5.33
C MET A 94 -16.09 3.83 -5.73
N GLU A 95 -15.82 2.56 -6.01
CA GLU A 95 -16.82 1.60 -6.43
C GLU A 95 -16.63 0.26 -5.70
N ASP A 96 -17.69 -0.54 -5.65
CA ASP A 96 -17.60 -1.92 -5.18
C ASP A 96 -17.17 -2.83 -6.35
N VAL A 97 -16.13 -3.64 -6.16
CA VAL A 97 -15.58 -4.54 -7.19
C VAL A 97 -15.61 -5.97 -6.66
N GLY A 98 -16.61 -6.75 -7.10
CA GLY A 98 -16.86 -8.08 -6.55
C GLY A 98 -17.16 -8.01 -5.05
N ASP A 99 -16.35 -8.71 -4.25
CA ASP A 99 -16.45 -8.71 -2.79
C ASP A 99 -15.67 -7.54 -2.13
N LEU A 100 -14.90 -6.77 -2.90
CA LEU A 100 -14.15 -5.62 -2.41
C LEU A 100 -15.04 -4.37 -2.38
N LYS A 101 -15.01 -3.64 -1.27
CA LYS A 101 -15.86 -2.47 -1.03
C LYS A 101 -15.06 -1.18 -1.02
N ASN A 102 -15.64 -0.11 -1.56
CA ASN A 102 -15.01 1.22 -1.64
C ASN A 102 -13.62 1.22 -2.30
N MET A 103 -13.46 0.48 -3.39
CA MET A 103 -12.23 0.45 -4.18
C MET A 103 -12.07 1.73 -4.97
N CYS A 104 -10.86 2.28 -5.00
CA CYS A 104 -10.49 3.43 -5.81
C CYS A 104 -10.60 3.04 -7.29
N THR A 105 -11.14 3.93 -8.12
CA THR A 105 -11.29 3.71 -9.55
C THR A 105 -11.05 4.99 -10.35
N GLY A 106 -11.00 4.85 -11.68
CA GLY A 106 -10.83 5.99 -12.59
C GLY A 106 -9.37 6.37 -12.80
N TRP A 107 -9.16 7.43 -13.58
CA TRP A 107 -7.84 7.79 -14.08
C TRP A 107 -6.83 8.11 -12.97
N LEU A 108 -7.24 8.81 -11.91
CA LEU A 108 -6.34 9.16 -10.80
C LEU A 108 -5.82 7.91 -10.08
N TRP A 109 -6.64 6.85 -9.99
CA TRP A 109 -6.20 5.57 -9.45
C TRP A 109 -5.22 4.86 -10.38
N GLU A 110 -5.49 4.83 -11.68
CA GLU A 110 -4.57 4.22 -12.66
C GLU A 110 -3.24 4.99 -12.75
N TYR A 111 -3.27 6.32 -12.63
CA TYR A 111 -2.07 7.14 -12.48
C TYR A 111 -1.26 6.71 -11.26
N ARG A 112 -1.88 6.57 -10.09
CA ARG A 112 -1.20 6.09 -8.88
C ARG A 112 -0.63 4.67 -9.05
N LYS A 113 -1.32 3.77 -9.73
CA LYS A 113 -0.83 2.41 -10.01
C LYS A 113 0.37 2.38 -10.96
N SER A 114 0.54 3.44 -11.76
CA SER A 114 1.67 3.56 -12.68
C SER A 114 2.97 4.05 -12.00
N ASP A 115 2.85 4.62 -10.80
CA ASP A 115 3.99 5.07 -10.00
C ASP A 115 4.88 3.88 -9.58
N PRO A 116 6.21 3.92 -9.80
CA PRO A 116 7.13 2.89 -9.29
C PRO A 116 7.02 2.63 -7.78
N GLU A 117 6.62 3.63 -7.00
CA GLU A 117 6.39 3.49 -5.56
C GLU A 117 5.15 2.65 -5.24
N TYR A 118 4.24 2.42 -6.19
CA TYR A 118 3.04 1.61 -6.00
C TYR A 118 3.32 0.20 -5.51
N LEU A 119 4.44 -0.40 -5.95
CA LEU A 119 4.82 -1.77 -5.57
C LEU A 119 5.83 -1.81 -4.42
N VAL A 120 6.26 -0.66 -3.88
CA VAL A 120 7.18 -0.63 -2.75
C VAL A 120 6.48 -1.23 -1.53
N GLY A 121 7.04 -2.32 -1.01
CA GLY A 121 6.47 -3.08 0.11
C GLY A 121 5.54 -4.22 -0.30
N TYR A 122 5.19 -4.37 -1.59
CA TYR A 122 4.32 -5.44 -2.07
C TYR A 122 4.88 -6.83 -1.75
N GLU A 123 6.15 -7.07 -2.06
CA GLU A 123 6.79 -8.38 -1.83
C GLU A 123 6.73 -8.79 -0.36
N SER A 124 6.94 -7.84 0.56
CA SER A 124 6.89 -8.06 2.01
C SER A 124 5.48 -7.98 2.60
N PHE A 125 4.44 -7.65 1.83
CA PHE A 125 3.08 -7.50 2.32
C PHE A 125 2.47 -8.87 2.66
N THR A 126 1.95 -9.00 3.88
CA THR A 126 1.44 -10.26 4.46
C THR A 126 -0.07 -10.21 4.72
N LEU A 127 -0.68 -11.35 5.02
CA LEU A 127 -2.10 -11.39 5.46
C LEU A 127 -2.31 -10.61 6.76
N GLU A 128 -1.30 -10.59 7.64
CA GLU A 128 -1.34 -9.84 8.89
C GLU A 128 -1.40 -8.34 8.61
N ASP A 129 -0.57 -7.83 7.71
CA ASP A 129 -0.62 -6.43 7.28
C ASP A 129 -1.99 -6.05 6.71
N ALA A 130 -2.58 -6.94 5.90
CA ALA A 130 -3.92 -6.73 5.35
C ALA A 130 -5.03 -6.73 6.42
N ARG A 131 -4.91 -7.57 7.45
CA ARG A 131 -5.86 -7.58 8.59
C ARG A 131 -5.69 -6.34 9.46
N ASP A 132 -4.46 -5.98 9.78
CA ASP A 132 -4.12 -4.80 10.59
C ASP A 132 -4.55 -3.50 9.91
N ALA A 133 -4.42 -3.43 8.58
CA ALA A 133 -4.93 -2.32 7.79
C ALA A 133 -6.47 -2.32 7.65
N GLY A 134 -7.17 -3.34 8.16
CA GLY A 134 -8.62 -3.48 8.06
C GLY A 134 -9.12 -3.79 6.65
N VAL A 135 -8.23 -4.22 5.74
CA VAL A 135 -8.57 -4.66 4.39
C VAL A 135 -9.36 -5.96 4.43
N LEU A 136 -8.94 -6.89 5.30
CA LEU A 136 -9.63 -8.15 5.55
C LEU A 136 -10.36 -8.05 6.88
N ARG A 137 -11.68 -8.15 6.88
CA ARG A 137 -12.45 -8.32 8.12
C ARG A 137 -12.41 -9.78 8.55
N GLU A 138 -11.96 -10.03 9.77
CA GLU A 138 -12.22 -11.32 10.43
C GLU A 138 -13.74 -11.49 10.59
N GLY A 139 -14.34 -12.41 9.83
CA GLY A 139 -15.69 -12.88 10.06
C GLY A 139 -15.72 -13.92 11.19
N PRO A 140 -16.86 -14.15 11.88
CA PRO A 140 -16.94 -14.99 13.08
C PRO A 140 -16.82 -16.51 12.84
N PHE A 141 -16.25 -16.95 11.70
CA PHE A 141 -16.12 -18.35 11.33
C PHE A 141 -14.79 -18.63 10.60
N GLY A 142 -13.68 -18.18 11.18
CA GLY A 142 -12.35 -18.75 10.90
C GLY A 142 -12.14 -20.02 11.73
#